data_AF-A0A2P2CBC4-F1
#
_entry.id   AF-A0A2P2CBC4-F1
#
_cell.length_a   1.000
_cell.length_b   1.000
_cell.length_c   1.000
_cell.angle_alpha   90.00
_cell.angle_beta   90.00
_cell.angle_gamma   90.00
#
_symmetry.space_group_name_H-M   'P 1'
#
loop_
_entity.id
_entity.type
_entity.pdbx_description
1 polymer ?
#
loop_
_entity_poly.entity_id
_entity_poly.type
_entity_poly.pdbx_seq_one_letter_code
_entity_poly.pdbx_strand_id
1 'polypeptide(L)'
;MQAAITDIDPFDLPDWLGTLEVVWRADAGLRTGHLVKGRLTGDGEPDLICDLLAVDEAYPEPVVDDATRLRVHQAWRHGQVVVGDLGGRMVLAVPGTGFGPDLVLEALARLARAVGARAERYAALLRLSA
;
A
#
# COMPACT_ATOMS: atom_id res chain seq x y z
N MET A 1 8.30 -12.45 -15.89
CA MET A 1 7.67 -13.39 -14.93
C MET A 1 6.74 -12.56 -14.10
N GLN A 2 5.43 -12.77 -14.21
CA GLN A 2 4.44 -12.00 -13.45
C GLN A 2 4.72 -12.17 -11.97
N ALA A 3 4.71 -11.07 -11.21
CA ALA A 3 5.02 -11.14 -9.81
C ALA A 3 3.79 -11.59 -9.01
N ALA A 4 4.00 -12.54 -8.10
CA ALA A 4 3.00 -12.92 -7.11
C ALA A 4 3.24 -12.12 -5.82
N ILE A 5 2.18 -11.60 -5.23
CA ILE A 5 2.23 -10.97 -3.91
C ILE A 5 2.01 -12.05 -2.86
N THR A 6 2.95 -12.19 -1.92
CA THR A 6 2.78 -13.06 -0.76
C THR A 6 2.02 -12.30 0.31
N ASP A 7 0.91 -12.84 0.82
CA ASP A 7 0.09 -12.14 1.80
C ASP A 7 0.82 -11.97 3.14
N ILE A 8 0.69 -10.78 3.71
CA ILE A 8 1.12 -10.47 5.07
C ILE A 8 -0.15 -10.34 5.91
N ASP A 9 -0.20 -11.07 7.02
CA ASP A 9 -1.24 -10.87 8.01
C ASP A 9 -1.05 -9.50 8.68
N PRO A 10 -2.03 -8.58 8.64
CA PRO A 10 -1.94 -7.30 9.33
C PRO A 10 -1.68 -7.41 10.83
N PHE A 11 -2.03 -8.54 11.47
CA PHE A 11 -1.75 -8.78 12.89
C PHE A 11 -0.29 -9.17 13.17
N ASP A 12 0.48 -9.56 12.15
CA ASP A 12 1.92 -9.81 12.26
C ASP A 12 2.75 -8.52 12.04
N LEU A 13 2.10 -7.40 11.68
CA LEU A 13 2.77 -6.11 11.53
C LEU A 13 3.09 -5.48 12.89
N PRO A 14 4.02 -4.51 12.95
CA PRO A 14 4.37 -3.84 14.21
C PRO A 14 3.17 -3.17 14.89
N ASP A 15 3.03 -3.40 16.21
CA ASP A 15 1.93 -2.90 17.05
C ASP A 15 1.74 -1.38 16.99
N TRP A 16 2.82 -0.63 16.72
CA TRP A 16 2.77 0.83 16.64
C TRP A 16 1.86 1.33 15.51
N LEU A 17 1.64 0.54 14.46
CA LEU A 17 0.69 0.86 13.40
C LEU A 17 -0.77 0.89 13.90
N GLY A 18 -1.09 0.09 14.92
CA GLY A 18 -2.40 0.05 15.57
C GLY A 18 -2.62 1.19 16.58
N THR A 19 -1.54 1.72 17.13
CA THR A 19 -1.57 2.47 18.40
C THR A 19 -1.11 3.93 18.31
N LEU A 20 -0.16 4.24 17.42
CA LEU A 20 0.41 5.58 17.26
C LEU A 20 -0.22 6.35 16.09
N GLU A 21 0.20 7.62 15.94
CA GLU A 21 0.01 8.36 14.68
C GLU A 21 1.01 7.86 13.64
N VAL A 22 0.52 7.62 12.43
CA VAL A 22 1.27 7.01 11.33
C VAL A 22 1.26 7.94 10.14
N VAL A 23 2.45 8.24 9.60
CA VAL A 23 2.59 8.97 8.35
C VAL A 23 3.18 8.03 7.31
N TRP A 24 2.44 7.80 6.23
CA TRP A 24 3.04 7.22 5.03
C TRP A 24 3.74 8.33 4.23
N ARG A 25 5.02 8.14 3.93
CA ARG A 25 5.85 9.09 3.20
C ARG A 25 6.20 8.52 1.83
N ALA A 26 5.90 9.29 0.79
CA ALA A 26 6.33 8.97 -0.56
C ALA A 26 7.83 9.24 -0.73
N ASP A 27 8.57 8.24 -1.20
CA ASP A 27 10.00 8.34 -1.54
C ASP A 27 10.22 8.85 -2.96
N ALA A 28 9.19 8.78 -3.79
CA ALA A 28 9.17 9.24 -5.17
C ALA A 28 7.91 10.08 -5.44
N GLY A 29 7.87 10.76 -6.58
CA GLY A 29 6.68 11.51 -7.01
C GLY A 29 5.48 10.60 -7.23
N LEU A 30 4.27 11.06 -6.95
CA LEU A 30 3.04 10.27 -7.10
C LEU A 30 2.73 9.87 -8.56
N ARG A 31 3.32 10.58 -9.53
CA ARG A 31 3.12 10.37 -10.97
C ARG A 31 4.15 9.43 -11.59
N THR A 32 4.80 8.57 -10.80
CA THR A 32 5.83 7.63 -11.29
C THR A 32 5.29 6.35 -11.89
N GLY A 33 3.96 6.18 -11.99
CA GLY A 33 3.30 5.02 -12.61
C GLY A 33 2.53 4.16 -11.60
N HIS A 34 2.43 2.85 -11.86
CA HIS A 34 1.76 1.88 -10.99
C HIS A 34 2.46 1.59 -9.65
N LEU A 35 3.73 1.93 -9.48
CA LEU A 35 4.48 1.70 -8.24
C LEU A 35 4.97 3.02 -7.66
N VAL A 36 4.55 3.31 -6.42
CA VAL A 36 5.02 4.47 -5.67
C VAL A 36 5.74 3.99 -4.43
N LYS A 37 7.06 4.18 -4.42
CA LYS A 37 7.89 3.79 -3.27
C LYS A 37 7.59 4.66 -2.07
N GLY A 38 7.59 4.06 -0.90
CA GLY A 38 7.35 4.78 0.34
C GLY A 38 7.70 4.02 1.61
N ARG A 39 7.38 4.65 2.73
CA ARG A 39 7.59 4.12 4.08
C ARG A 39 6.54 4.66 5.05
N LEU A 40 6.14 3.83 5.99
CA LEU A 40 5.35 4.21 7.16
C LEU A 40 6.31 4.65 8.26
N THR A 41 5.98 5.76 8.92
CA THR A 41 6.76 6.31 10.02
C THR A 41 5.87 6.62 11.21
N GLY A 42 6.31 6.26 12.41
CA GLY A 42 5.70 6.61 13.69
C GLY A 42 6.72 7.30 14.59
N ASP A 43 6.25 8.06 15.58
CA ASP A 43 7.15 8.74 16.52
C ASP A 43 7.96 7.74 17.36
N GLY A 44 9.28 7.89 17.38
CA GLY A 44 10.20 7.00 18.12
C GLY A 44 10.39 5.59 17.54
N GLU A 45 9.71 5.25 16.44
CA GLU A 45 9.72 3.92 15.84
C GLU A 45 10.60 3.86 14.58
N PRO A 46 11.17 2.70 14.24
CA PRO A 46 11.90 2.54 12.98
C PRO A 46 10.95 2.62 11.78
N ASP A 47 11.41 3.27 10.71
CA ASP A 47 10.67 3.36 9.46
C ASP A 47 10.39 1.96 8.89
N LEU A 48 9.12 1.70 8.56
CA LEU A 48 8.69 0.47 7.89
C LEU A 48 8.52 0.74 6.40
N ILE A 49 9.30 0.04 5.57
CA ILE A 49 9.12 0.10 4.12
C ILE A 49 7.70 -0.33 3.77
N CYS A 50 7.00 0.47 2.96
CA CYS A 50 5.64 0.18 2.53
C CYS A 50 5.37 0.93 1.22
N ASP A 51 5.40 0.23 0.10
CA ASP A 51 5.16 0.82 -1.22
C ASP A 51 3.66 0.72 -1.57
N LEU A 52 3.20 1.57 -2.48
CA LEU A 52 1.85 1.46 -3.05
C LEU A 52 1.92 0.89 -4.45
N LEU A 53 1.11 -0.14 -4.73
CA LEU A 53 1.09 -0.86 -6.00
C LEU A 53 -0.30 -0.86 -6.63
N ALA A 54 -0.42 -0.31 -7.84
CA ALA A 54 -1.62 -0.35 -8.66
C ALA A 54 -1.53 -1.54 -9.65
N VAL A 55 -2.47 -2.49 -9.59
CA VAL A 55 -2.28 -3.81 -10.22
C VAL A 55 -2.76 -3.92 -11.67
N ASP A 56 -3.43 -2.91 -12.22
CA ASP A 56 -4.05 -2.97 -13.55
C ASP A 56 -3.17 -2.39 -14.67
N GLU A 57 -1.95 -1.93 -14.40
CA GLU A 57 -0.99 -1.59 -15.47
C GLU A 57 -0.51 -2.87 -16.16
N ALA A 58 -0.56 -2.90 -17.49
CA ALA A 58 -0.39 -4.13 -18.27
C ALA A 58 0.50 -3.99 -19.51
N TYR A 59 1.23 -2.89 -19.66
CA TYR A 59 2.10 -2.66 -20.80
C TYR A 59 3.58 -2.54 -20.37
N PRO A 60 4.51 -3.31 -20.96
CA PRO A 60 4.32 -4.35 -21.97
C PRO A 60 3.84 -5.70 -21.40
N GLU A 61 3.93 -5.90 -20.08
CA GLU A 61 3.44 -7.09 -19.37
C GLU A 61 2.60 -6.68 -18.15
N PRO A 62 1.67 -7.53 -17.68
CA PRO A 62 0.96 -7.33 -16.42
C PRO A 62 1.92 -7.20 -15.22
N VAL A 63 1.63 -6.24 -14.33
CA VAL A 63 2.41 -6.00 -13.10
C VAL A 63 2.40 -7.20 -12.16
N VAL A 64 1.25 -7.87 -12.04
CA VAL A 64 1.05 -9.05 -11.20
C VAL A 64 0.31 -10.16 -11.96
N ASP A 65 0.30 -11.36 -11.39
CA ASP A 65 -0.49 -12.46 -11.94
C ASP A 65 -2.01 -12.24 -11.80
N ASP A 66 -2.79 -12.97 -12.60
CA ASP A 66 -4.26 -12.83 -12.60
C ASP A 66 -4.90 -13.20 -11.26
N ALA A 67 -4.30 -14.14 -10.51
CA ALA A 67 -4.79 -14.54 -9.20
C ALA A 67 -4.64 -13.40 -8.17
N THR A 68 -3.48 -12.74 -8.16
CA THR A 68 -3.21 -11.56 -7.34
C THR A 68 -4.12 -10.41 -7.75
N ARG A 69 -4.26 -10.15 -9.05
CA ARG A 69 -5.14 -9.08 -9.56
C ARG A 69 -6.58 -9.31 -9.12
N LEU A 70 -7.12 -10.52 -9.30
CA LEU A 70 -8.48 -10.87 -8.86
C LEU A 70 -8.67 -10.67 -7.36
N ARG A 71 -7.71 -11.13 -6.55
CA ARG A 71 -7.73 -11.01 -5.10
C ARG A 71 -7.70 -9.55 -4.63
N VAL A 72 -6.89 -8.71 -5.25
CA VAL A 72 -6.84 -7.26 -4.98
C VAL A 72 -8.17 -6.60 -5.27
N HIS A 73 -8.81 -6.91 -6.40
CA HIS A 73 -10.15 -6.41 -6.74
C HIS A 73 -11.21 -6.88 -5.73
N GLN A 74 -11.16 -8.14 -5.30
CA GLN A 74 -12.10 -8.68 -4.30
C GLN A 74 -11.94 -8.00 -2.94
N ALA A 75 -10.72 -7.95 -2.40
CA ALA A 75 -10.43 -7.26 -1.14
C ALA A 75 -10.89 -5.80 -1.22
N TRP A 76 -10.60 -5.13 -2.34
CA TRP A 76 -10.98 -3.74 -2.52
C TRP A 76 -12.51 -3.54 -2.52
N ARG A 77 -13.25 -4.42 -3.19
CA ARG A 77 -14.72 -4.39 -3.16
C ARG A 77 -15.29 -4.58 -1.76
N HIS A 78 -14.59 -5.31 -0.88
CA HIS A 78 -15.00 -5.56 0.50
C HIS A 78 -14.47 -4.53 1.51
N GLY A 79 -13.93 -3.39 1.05
CA GLY A 79 -13.43 -2.34 1.94
C GLY A 79 -12.11 -2.69 2.62
N GLN A 80 -11.37 -3.67 2.09
CA GLN A 80 -10.07 -4.11 2.55
C GLN A 80 -8.98 -3.68 1.57
N VAL A 81 -7.72 -3.76 2.00
CA VAL A 81 -6.55 -3.60 1.14
C VAL A 81 -5.69 -4.85 1.26
N VAL A 82 -5.10 -5.28 0.15
CA VAL A 82 -4.11 -6.36 0.19
C VAL A 82 -2.82 -5.78 0.75
N VAL A 83 -2.38 -6.33 1.87
CA VAL A 83 -1.06 -6.12 2.42
C VAL A 83 -0.22 -7.34 2.06
N GLY A 84 0.92 -7.15 1.43
CA GLY A 84 1.76 -8.28 1.07
C GLY A 84 3.21 -7.95 0.83
N ASP A 85 4.03 -8.97 0.67
CA ASP A 85 5.43 -8.87 0.27
C ASP A 85 5.53 -9.00 -1.25
N LEU A 86 6.25 -8.05 -1.85
CA LEU A 86 6.67 -8.06 -3.24
C LEU A 86 8.19 -7.86 -3.31
N GLY A 87 8.93 -8.96 -3.39
CA GLY A 87 10.39 -8.91 -3.54
C GLY A 87 11.10 -8.37 -2.29
N GLY A 88 10.62 -8.73 -1.09
CA GLY A 88 11.20 -8.31 0.19
C GLY A 88 10.79 -6.90 0.63
N ARG A 89 9.77 -6.33 -0.01
CA ARG A 89 9.19 -5.03 0.35
C ARG A 89 7.71 -5.19 0.57
N MET A 90 7.22 -4.70 1.70
CA MET A 90 5.78 -4.62 1.96
C MET A 90 5.14 -3.67 0.94
N VAL A 91 3.99 -4.08 0.40
CA VAL A 91 3.17 -3.31 -0.52
C VAL A 91 1.72 -3.27 -0.07
N LEU A 92 1.06 -2.13 -0.31
CA LEU A 92 -0.39 -2.04 -0.34
C LEU A 92 -0.85 -2.11 -1.80
N ALA A 93 -1.46 -3.24 -2.16
CA ALA A 93 -1.94 -3.45 -3.52
C ALA A 93 -3.39 -2.98 -3.68
N VAL A 94 -3.62 -2.17 -4.70
CA VAL A 94 -4.91 -1.54 -5.01
C VAL A 94 -5.27 -1.71 -6.49
N PRO A 95 -6.57 -1.73 -6.84
CA PRO A 95 -7.01 -1.62 -8.22
C PRO A 95 -6.58 -0.29 -8.87
N GLY A 96 -6.34 -0.31 -10.17
CA GLY A 96 -5.97 0.86 -10.97
C GLY A 96 -4.60 0.76 -11.62
N THR A 97 -4.24 1.79 -12.39
CA THR A 97 -2.98 1.88 -13.16
C THR A 97 -1.99 2.89 -12.59
N GLY A 98 -2.35 3.58 -11.50
CA GLY A 98 -1.52 4.61 -10.88
C GLY A 98 -2.25 5.27 -9.71
N PHE A 99 -1.64 6.31 -9.13
CA PHE A 99 -2.10 6.93 -7.90
C PHE A 99 -2.51 8.39 -8.05
N GLY A 100 -3.64 8.71 -7.43
CA GLY A 100 -4.02 10.07 -7.04
C GLY A 100 -4.10 10.17 -5.50
N PRO A 101 -4.17 11.39 -4.94
CA PRO A 101 -4.20 11.59 -3.48
C PRO A 101 -5.32 10.80 -2.79
N ASP A 102 -6.52 10.75 -3.39
CA ASP A 102 -7.67 10.06 -2.80
C ASP A 102 -7.44 8.55 -2.68
N LEU A 103 -6.83 7.93 -3.70
CA LEU A 103 -6.54 6.50 -3.68
C LEU A 103 -5.48 6.15 -2.62
N VAL A 104 -4.50 7.04 -2.40
CA VAL A 104 -3.52 6.88 -1.32
C VAL A 104 -4.23 6.93 0.03
N LEU A 105 -5.06 7.94 0.27
CA LEU A 105 -5.78 8.08 1.54
C LEU A 105 -6.71 6.88 1.80
N GLU A 106 -7.41 6.40 0.78
CA GLU A 106 -8.29 5.23 0.89
C GLU A 106 -7.50 3.95 1.19
N ALA A 107 -6.33 3.76 0.57
CA ALA A 107 -5.44 2.63 0.85
C ALA A 107 -4.95 2.65 2.32
N LEU A 108 -4.55 3.82 2.82
CA LEU A 108 -4.11 3.99 4.21
C LEU A 108 -5.26 3.81 5.21
N ALA A 109 -6.45 4.31 4.91
CA ALA A 109 -7.63 4.11 5.75
C ALA A 109 -8.03 2.62 5.85
N ARG A 110 -7.76 1.83 4.79
CA ARG A 110 -7.97 0.38 4.80
C ARG A 110 -6.89 -0.35 5.59
N LEU A 111 -5.63 0.05 5.46
CA LEU A 111 -4.54 -0.47 6.28
C LEU A 111 -4.81 -0.19 7.77
N ALA A 112 -5.19 1.04 8.12
CA ALA A 112 -5.51 1.42 9.49
C ALA A 112 -6.58 0.49 10.09
N ARG A 113 -7.67 0.24 9.35
CA ARG A 113 -8.71 -0.72 9.77
C ARG A 113 -8.19 -2.15 9.92
N ALA A 114 -7.31 -2.58 9.02
CA ALA A 114 -6.75 -3.93 9.04
C ALA A 114 -5.89 -4.18 10.29
N VAL A 115 -5.16 -3.18 10.76
CA VAL A 115 -4.35 -3.25 12.00
C VAL A 115 -5.10 -2.80 13.26
N GLY A 116 -6.42 -2.60 13.17
CA GLY A 116 -7.26 -2.18 14.31
C GLY A 116 -7.10 -0.71 14.73
N ALA A 117 -6.40 0.11 13.94
CA ALA A 117 -6.31 1.56 14.15
C ALA A 117 -7.54 2.31 13.61
N ARG A 118 -7.68 3.56 14.04
CA ARG A 118 -8.62 4.50 13.45
C ARG A 118 -7.96 5.29 12.33
N ALA A 119 -8.68 5.53 11.23
CA ALA A 119 -8.13 6.18 10.04
C ALA A 119 -7.65 7.63 10.29
N GLU A 120 -8.19 8.32 11.30
CA GLU A 120 -7.79 9.68 11.65
C GLU A 120 -6.36 9.76 12.20
N ARG A 121 -5.76 8.63 12.58
CA ARG A 121 -4.35 8.54 13.00
C ARG A 121 -3.38 8.41 11.83
N TYR A 122 -3.89 8.28 10.60
CA TYR A 122 -3.09 8.05 9.41
C TYR A 122 -3.04 9.31 8.56
N ALA A 123 -1.84 9.67 8.11
CA ALA A 123 -1.62 10.76 7.17
C ALA A 123 -0.70 10.33 6.03
N ALA A 124 -0.72 11.08 4.93
CA ALA A 124 0.15 10.86 3.79
C ALA A 124 0.98 12.12 3.49
N LEU A 125 2.30 11.96 3.34
CA LEU A 125 3.20 12.98 2.81
C LEU A 125 3.51 12.62 1.36
N LEU A 126 2.93 13.39 0.43
CA LEU A 126 3.02 13.15 -1.01
C LEU A 126 4.06 14.07 -1.66
N ARG A 127 4.82 13.54 -2.62
CA ARG A 127 5.67 14.34 -3.53
C ARG A 127 4.99 14.44 -4.88
N LEU A 128 4.95 15.64 -5.47
CA LEU A 128 4.24 15.88 -6.74
C LEU A 128 5.05 15.45 -7.97
N SER A 129 6.38 15.60 -7.90
CA SER A 129 7.32 15.24 -8.96
C SER A 129 8.58 14.60 -8.34
N ALA A 130 9.42 13.99 -9.19
CA ALA A 130 10.75 13.50 -8.79
C ALA A 130 11.58 14.63 -8.15
#